data_AF-A0A7V8BXT2-F1
#
_entry.id   AF-A0A7V8BXT2-F1
#
_cell.length_a   1.000
_cell.length_b   1.000
_cell.length_c   1.000
_cell.angle_alpha   90.00
_cell.angle_beta   90.00
_cell.angle_gamma   90.00
#
_symmetry.space_group_name_H-M   'P 1'
#
loop_
_entity.id
_entity.type
_entity.pdbx_description
1 polymer ?
#
loop_
_entity_poly.entity_id
_entity_poly.type
_entity_poly.pdbx_seq_one_letter_code
_entity_poly.pdbx_strand_id
1 'polypeptide(L)'
;MNRNELLERIENVVEEILTAFDVDQPPIPVELMLRNPPDGMWDGFDLTELSTTFLTLSDRFAPRMSVVRLLARNIVRSEWGIERELQGIVDDGELIRYFARAIVMPRSMIDELENPLSASVSTRFEVPEEDAEIRLRDLGEIK
;
A
#
# COMPACT_ATOMS: atom_id res chain seq x y z
N MET A 1 9.57 15.71 11.57
CA MET A 1 9.77 14.25 11.49
C MET A 1 10.85 13.99 10.44
N ASN A 2 11.87 13.20 10.77
CA ASN A 2 12.89 12.79 9.81
C ASN A 2 12.36 11.64 8.92
N ARG A 3 13.09 11.26 7.86
CA ARG A 3 12.63 10.23 6.91
C ARG A 3 12.39 8.88 7.57
N ASN A 4 13.23 8.45 8.52
CA ASN A 4 13.06 7.16 9.18
C ASN A 4 11.82 7.14 10.07
N GLU A 5 11.59 8.22 10.82
CA GLU A 5 10.37 8.38 11.62
C GLU A 5 9.10 8.37 10.73
N LEU A 6 9.17 8.96 9.52
CA LEU A 6 8.08 8.91 8.54
C LEU A 6 7.81 7.49 8.04
N LEU A 7 8.87 6.72 7.74
CA LEU A 7 8.74 5.33 7.31
C LEU A 7 8.11 4.47 8.42
N GLU A 8 8.58 4.61 9.66
CA GLU A 8 7.99 3.91 10.81
C GLU A 8 6.53 4.32 11.05
N ARG A 9 6.19 5.60 10.88
CA ARG A 9 4.81 6.08 10.93
C ARG A 9 3.95 5.42 9.86
N ILE A 10 4.45 5.29 8.64
CA ILE A 10 3.75 4.60 7.55
C ILE A 10 3.46 3.15 7.94
N GLU A 11 4.44 2.41 8.46
CA GLU A 11 4.26 1.02 8.88
C GLU A 11 3.17 0.88 9.96
N ASN A 12 3.21 1.74 10.97
CA ASN A 12 2.20 1.74 12.03
C ASN A 12 0.78 2.04 11.51
N VAL A 13 0.67 2.99 10.58
CA VAL A 13 -0.61 3.33 9.95
C VAL A 13 -1.14 2.19 9.08
N VAL A 14 -0.26 1.45 8.41
CA VAL A 14 -0.67 0.26 7.64
C VAL A 14 -1.31 -0.77 8.57
N GLU A 15 -0.71 -1.08 9.71
CA GLU A 15 -1.29 -2.03 10.68
C GLU A 15 -2.65 -1.58 11.21
N GLU A 16 -2.82 -0.27 11.45
CA GLU A 16 -4.11 0.30 11.84
C GLU A 16 -5.17 0.13 10.74
N ILE A 17 -4.79 0.38 9.48
CA ILE A 17 -5.66 0.17 8.33
C ILE A 17 -6.06 -1.30 8.23
N LEU A 18 -5.11 -2.24 8.31
CA LEU A 18 -5.40 -3.67 8.21
C LEU A 18 -6.34 -4.13 9.32
N THR A 19 -6.12 -3.65 10.54
CA THR A 19 -6.99 -3.91 11.69
C THR A 19 -8.41 -3.38 11.45
N ALA A 20 -8.55 -2.16 10.92
CA ALA A 20 -9.85 -1.54 10.68
C ALA A 20 -10.67 -2.28 9.61
N PHE A 21 -10.00 -2.97 8.68
CA PHE A 21 -10.63 -3.77 7.62
C PHE A 21 -10.68 -5.27 7.91
N ASP A 22 -10.22 -5.72 9.08
CA ASP A 22 -10.13 -7.14 9.46
C ASP A 22 -9.34 -7.98 8.42
N VAL A 23 -8.19 -7.45 7.98
CA VAL A 23 -7.34 -8.08 6.97
C VAL A 23 -6.14 -8.74 7.66
N ASP A 24 -6.17 -10.07 7.73
CA ASP A 24 -5.17 -10.89 8.40
C ASP A 24 -4.21 -11.64 7.44
N GLN A 25 -4.52 -11.65 6.14
CA GLN A 25 -3.72 -12.34 5.13
C GLN A 25 -3.84 -11.69 3.75
N PRO A 26 -2.83 -11.84 2.89
CA PRO A 26 -2.93 -11.41 1.51
C PRO A 26 -3.86 -12.34 0.68
N PRO A 27 -4.44 -11.85 -0.43
CA PRO A 27 -4.26 -10.51 -0.98
C PRO A 27 -5.08 -9.44 -0.27
N ILE A 28 -4.49 -8.25 -0.10
CA ILE A 28 -5.13 -7.10 0.55
C ILE A 28 -6.30 -6.59 -0.30
N PRO A 29 -7.52 -6.38 0.23
CA PRO A 29 -8.69 -6.06 -0.58
C PRO A 29 -8.77 -4.57 -0.96
N VAL A 30 -7.78 -4.08 -1.72
CA VAL A 30 -7.55 -2.65 -2.05
C VAL A 30 -8.79 -1.98 -2.65
N GLU A 31 -9.49 -2.63 -3.57
CA GLU A 31 -10.67 -2.08 -4.23
C GLU A 31 -11.83 -1.91 -3.23
N LEU A 32 -11.98 -2.84 -2.28
CA LEU A 32 -12.95 -2.73 -1.20
C LEU A 32 -12.58 -1.59 -0.26
N MET A 33 -11.29 -1.48 0.09
CA MET A 33 -10.78 -0.44 0.99
C MET A 33 -10.96 0.96 0.42
N LEU A 34 -10.71 1.10 -0.88
CA LEU A 34 -10.87 2.36 -1.57
C LEU A 34 -12.35 2.77 -1.69
N ARG A 35 -13.25 1.82 -1.94
CA ARG A 35 -14.67 2.09 -2.15
C ARG A 35 -15.46 2.26 -0.84
N ASN A 36 -15.15 1.46 0.16
CA ASN A 36 -15.92 1.32 1.40
C ASN A 36 -15.02 1.49 2.64
N PRO A 37 -14.40 2.66 2.85
CA PRO A 37 -13.71 2.94 4.09
C PRO A 37 -14.64 2.88 5.30
N PRO A 38 -14.15 2.42 6.47
CA PRO A 38 -14.81 2.65 7.74
C PRO A 38 -15.09 4.13 7.98
N ASP A 39 -16.16 4.40 8.73
CA ASP A 39 -16.59 5.76 9.04
C ASP A 39 -15.45 6.58 9.67
N GLY A 40 -15.21 7.77 9.11
CA GLY A 40 -14.20 8.70 9.61
C GLY A 40 -12.77 8.42 9.16
N MET A 41 -12.53 7.48 8.23
CA MET A 41 -11.21 7.28 7.64
C MET A 41 -10.97 8.20 6.42
N TRP A 42 -11.38 7.79 5.23
CA TRP A 42 -11.33 8.62 4.03
C TRP A 42 -12.66 8.59 3.32
N ASP A 43 -12.84 9.47 2.35
CA ASP A 43 -14.01 9.41 1.47
C ASP A 43 -13.86 8.25 0.49
N GLY A 44 -14.90 7.43 0.40
CA GLY A 44 -14.96 6.35 -0.58
C GLY A 44 -14.84 6.89 -2.00
N PHE A 45 -14.07 6.20 -2.84
CA PHE A 45 -13.84 6.59 -4.22
C PHE A 45 -14.62 5.70 -5.19
N ASP A 46 -15.33 6.31 -6.14
CA ASP A 46 -16.00 5.56 -7.20
C ASP A 46 -15.01 5.20 -8.32
N LEU A 47 -14.67 3.91 -8.41
CA LEU A 47 -13.76 3.38 -9.41
C LEU A 47 -14.24 3.59 -10.85
N THR A 48 -15.53 3.85 -11.09
CA THR A 48 -16.06 4.18 -12.42
C THR A 48 -15.54 5.52 -12.95
N GLU A 49 -14.99 6.37 -12.08
CA GLU A 49 -14.35 7.64 -12.46
C GLU A 49 -12.91 7.46 -12.96
N LEU A 50 -12.33 6.26 -12.82
CA LEU A 50 -11.00 5.98 -13.38
C LEU A 50 -11.10 5.87 -14.90
N SER A 51 -10.64 6.93 -15.58
CA SER A 51 -10.54 6.93 -17.04
C SER A 51 -9.77 5.70 -17.55
N THR A 52 -10.24 5.13 -18.65
CA THR A 52 -9.80 3.90 -19.32
C THR A 52 -8.35 3.88 -19.82
N THR A 53 -7.51 4.85 -19.45
CA THR A 53 -6.13 5.01 -19.94
C THR A 53 -5.12 4.10 -19.21
N PHE A 54 -5.57 3.16 -18.38
CA PHE A 54 -4.68 2.30 -17.56
C PHE A 54 -4.22 1.00 -18.24
N LEU A 55 -4.49 0.79 -19.53
CA LEU A 55 -4.22 -0.49 -20.20
C LEU A 55 -3.14 -0.40 -21.27
N THR A 56 -1.92 -0.15 -20.80
CA THR A 56 -0.75 -0.83 -21.34
C THR A 56 0.05 -1.26 -20.14
N LEU A 57 0.43 -2.54 -20.05
CA LEU A 57 1.70 -3.01 -19.47
C LEU A 57 1.72 -4.54 -19.40
N SER A 58 2.90 -5.10 -19.58
CA SER A 58 3.27 -6.51 -19.67
C SER A 58 3.13 -7.32 -18.38
N ASP A 59 2.72 -6.69 -17.27
CA ASP A 59 2.59 -7.30 -15.95
C ASP A 59 1.12 -7.27 -15.48
N ARG A 60 0.58 -8.44 -15.14
CA ARG A 60 -0.82 -8.65 -14.72
C ARG A 60 -1.21 -7.90 -13.45
N PHE A 61 -0.25 -7.53 -12.60
CA PHE A 61 -0.50 -6.84 -11.33
C PHE A 61 -0.25 -5.32 -11.40
N ALA A 62 0.27 -4.81 -12.52
CA ALA A 62 0.53 -3.36 -12.68
C ALA A 62 -0.72 -2.47 -12.55
N PRO A 63 -1.92 -2.87 -13.06
CA PRO A 63 -3.14 -2.08 -12.85
C PRO A 63 -3.49 -1.96 -11.37
N ARG A 64 -3.36 -3.06 -10.60
CA ARG A 64 -3.63 -3.09 -9.16
C ARG A 64 -2.76 -2.12 -8.39
N MET A 65 -1.44 -2.08 -8.66
CA MET A 65 -0.56 -1.09 -8.04
C MET A 65 -0.92 0.36 -8.35
N SER A 66 -1.59 0.63 -9.48
CA SER A 66 -2.10 1.98 -9.76
C SER A 66 -3.27 2.34 -8.85
N VAL A 67 -4.17 1.40 -8.59
CA VAL A 67 -5.26 1.56 -7.62
C VAL A 67 -4.72 1.73 -6.20
N VAL A 68 -3.70 0.96 -5.82
CA VAL A 68 -3.06 1.08 -4.50
C VAL A 68 -2.42 2.46 -4.32
N ARG A 69 -1.76 2.99 -5.34
CA ARG A 69 -1.21 4.36 -5.29
C ARG A 69 -2.29 5.42 -5.19
N LEU A 70 -3.45 5.20 -5.82
CA LEU A 70 -4.60 6.09 -5.66
C LEU A 70 -5.12 6.06 -4.22
N LEU A 71 -5.28 4.86 -3.65
CA LEU A 71 -5.67 4.68 -2.25
C LEU A 71 -4.69 5.39 -1.31
N ALA A 72 -3.38 5.15 -1.44
CA ALA A 72 -2.37 5.82 -0.64
C ALA A 72 -2.47 7.34 -0.71
N ARG A 73 -2.67 7.91 -1.92
CA ARG A 73 -2.86 9.36 -2.12
C ARG A 73 -4.14 9.88 -1.47
N ASN A 74 -5.22 9.11 -1.51
CA ASN A 74 -6.48 9.48 -0.86
C ASN A 74 -6.30 9.53 0.67
N ILE A 75 -5.69 8.48 1.23
CA ILE A 75 -5.42 8.37 2.67
C ILE A 75 -4.59 9.56 3.15
N VAL A 76 -3.43 9.84 2.55
CA VAL A 76 -2.54 10.91 3.06
C VAL A 76 -3.15 12.32 2.96
N ARG A 77 -4.19 12.52 2.13
CA ARG A 77 -4.88 13.80 1.95
C ARG A 77 -6.17 13.91 2.78
N SER A 78 -6.67 12.80 3.29
CA SER A 78 -7.86 12.77 4.15
C SER A 78 -7.58 13.41 5.51
N GLU A 79 -8.63 13.86 6.19
CA GLU A 79 -8.54 14.36 7.57
C GLU A 79 -7.93 13.29 8.50
N TRP A 80 -8.35 12.03 8.35
CA TRP A 80 -7.79 10.90 9.11
C TRP A 80 -6.29 10.69 8.90
N GLY A 81 -5.81 10.88 7.67
CA GLY A 81 -4.38 10.80 7.36
C GLY A 81 -3.59 11.97 7.95
N ILE A 82 -4.18 13.17 7.96
CA ILE A 82 -3.61 14.36 8.61
C ILE A 82 -3.50 14.15 10.12
N GLU A 83 -4.53 13.60 10.76
CA GLU A 83 -4.52 13.24 12.19
C GLU A 83 -3.43 12.21 12.53
N ARG A 84 -3.03 11.38 11.57
CA ARG A 84 -1.92 10.41 11.67
C ARG A 84 -0.57 10.95 11.22
N GLU A 85 -0.48 12.27 11.04
CA GLU A 85 0.74 12.99 10.68
C GLU A 85 1.33 12.58 9.32
N LEU A 86 0.50 12.07 8.39
CA LEU A 86 0.94 11.64 7.06
C LEU A 86 1.16 12.81 6.08
N GLN A 87 0.84 14.04 6.49
CA GLN A 87 0.98 15.26 5.68
C GLN A 87 2.39 15.47 5.10
N GLY A 88 3.43 14.96 5.76
CA GLY A 88 4.82 15.01 5.26
C GLY A 88 5.08 14.15 4.01
N ILE A 89 4.11 13.34 3.58
CA ILE A 89 4.24 12.36 2.49
C ILE A 89 3.53 12.84 1.21
N VAL A 90 2.61 13.80 1.31
CA VAL A 90 1.65 14.17 0.24
C VAL A 90 2.34 14.51 -1.10
N ASP A 91 3.45 15.23 -1.04
CA ASP A 91 4.20 15.70 -2.21
C ASP A 91 5.47 14.87 -2.49
N ASP A 92 5.75 13.85 -1.68
CA ASP A 92 6.88 12.96 -1.89
C ASP A 92 6.45 11.68 -2.64
N GLY A 93 6.72 11.67 -3.94
CA GLY A 93 6.39 10.54 -4.80
C GLY A 93 7.07 9.23 -4.42
N GLU A 94 8.24 9.26 -3.78
CA GLU A 94 8.89 8.04 -3.28
C GLU A 94 8.17 7.51 -2.05
N LEU A 95 7.86 8.36 -1.08
CA LEU A 95 7.13 7.96 0.13
C LEU A 95 5.71 7.49 -0.19
N ILE A 96 5.04 8.05 -1.20
CA ILE A 96 3.75 7.53 -1.69
C ILE A 96 3.90 6.12 -2.26
N ARG A 97 4.98 5.85 -3.02
CA ARG A 97 5.24 4.50 -3.56
C ARG A 97 5.59 3.52 -2.45
N TYR A 98 6.37 3.95 -1.45
CA TYR A 98 6.65 3.16 -0.26
C TYR A 98 5.36 2.81 0.47
N PHE A 99 4.51 3.81 0.76
CA PHE A 99 3.24 3.59 1.43
C PHE A 99 2.31 2.65 0.65
N ALA A 100 2.22 2.84 -0.68
CA ALA A 100 1.47 1.94 -1.52
C ALA A 100 1.96 0.48 -1.39
N ARG A 101 3.27 0.23 -1.51
CA ARG A 101 3.82 -1.12 -1.30
C ARG A 101 3.56 -1.64 0.11
N ALA A 102 3.73 -0.80 1.14
CA ALA A 102 3.48 -1.20 2.52
C ALA A 102 2.03 -1.61 2.75
N ILE A 103 1.04 -0.96 2.13
CA ILE A 103 -0.38 -1.35 2.21
C ILE A 103 -0.60 -2.77 1.67
N VAL A 104 -0.05 -3.11 0.50
CA VAL A 104 -0.28 -4.42 -0.14
C VAL A 104 0.67 -5.51 0.31
N MET A 105 1.81 -5.13 0.88
CA MET A 105 2.85 -6.00 1.40
C MET A 105 3.29 -5.49 2.78
N PRO A 106 2.42 -5.62 3.79
CA PRO A 106 2.68 -5.13 5.13
C PRO A 106 3.82 -5.92 5.78
N ARG A 107 4.58 -5.25 6.65
CA ARG A 107 5.71 -5.87 7.34
C ARG A 107 5.26 -7.08 8.16
N SER A 108 4.15 -6.95 8.90
CA SER A 108 3.58 -8.04 9.71
C SER A 108 3.43 -9.35 8.92
N MET A 109 2.92 -9.27 7.68
CA MET A 109 2.73 -10.46 6.83
C MET A 109 4.01 -10.92 6.12
N ILE A 110 4.98 -10.03 5.91
CA ILE A 110 6.30 -10.41 5.36
C ILE A 110 7.12 -11.16 6.41
N ASP A 111 7.08 -10.70 7.66
CA ASP A 111 7.80 -11.31 8.78
C ASP A 111 7.34 -12.77 9.05
N GLU A 112 6.13 -13.12 8.60
CA GLU A 112 5.57 -14.49 8.66
C GLU A 112 6.04 -15.41 7.52
N LEU A 113 6.73 -14.87 6.51
CA LEU A 113 7.19 -15.68 5.37
C LEU A 113 8.41 -16.51 5.76
N GLU A 114 8.33 -17.83 5.53
CA GLU A 114 9.50 -18.70 5.67
C GLU A 114 10.60 -18.38 4.64
N ASN A 115 10.21 -17.88 3.47
CA ASN A 115 11.13 -17.54 2.39
C ASN A 115 10.67 -16.30 1.61
N PRO A 116 11.03 -15.09 2.08
CA PRO A 116 10.67 -13.82 1.42
C PRO A 116 11.33 -13.65 0.06
N LEU A 117 12.35 -14.44 -0.29
CA LEU A 117 13.05 -14.39 -1.58
C LEU A 117 12.40 -15.24 -2.68
N SER A 118 11.30 -15.92 -2.38
CA SER A 118 10.66 -16.81 -3.34
C SER A 118 9.90 -16.02 -4.42
N ALA A 119 9.93 -16.49 -5.67
CA ALA A 119 9.11 -15.94 -6.75
C ALA A 119 7.59 -15.99 -6.44
N SER A 120 7.18 -16.82 -5.48
CA SER A 120 5.80 -16.86 -4.98
C SER A 120 5.38 -15.61 -4.21
N VAL A 121 6.29 -14.73 -3.77
CA VAL A 121 5.91 -13.52 -3.02
C VAL A 121 5.06 -12.58 -3.87
N SER A 122 5.47 -12.27 -5.10
CA SER A 122 4.69 -11.45 -6.03
C SER A 122 3.28 -12.03 -6.24
N THR A 123 3.17 -13.35 -6.40
CA THR A 123 1.87 -14.01 -6.58
C THR A 123 1.03 -14.01 -5.31
N ARG A 124 1.64 -14.22 -4.14
CA ARG A 124 0.96 -14.23 -2.83
C ARG A 124 0.33 -12.87 -2.51
N PHE A 125 1.05 -11.79 -2.73
CA PHE A 125 0.58 -10.42 -2.43
C PHE A 125 -0.11 -9.75 -3.62
N GLU A 126 -0.12 -10.39 -4.79
CA GLU A 126 -0.68 -9.88 -6.04
C GLU A 126 -0.10 -8.52 -6.45
N VAL A 127 1.22 -8.43 -6.49
CA VAL A 127 1.97 -7.22 -6.90
C VAL A 127 2.97 -7.55 -8.00
N PRO A 128 3.39 -6.57 -8.83
CA PRO A 128 4.50 -6.73 -9.75
C PRO A 128 5.77 -7.24 -9.05
N GLU A 129 6.56 -8.05 -9.75
CA GLU A 129 7.80 -8.60 -9.19
C GLU A 129 8.75 -7.48 -8.73
N GLU A 130 8.88 -6.42 -9.52
CA GLU A 130 9.71 -5.26 -9.19
C GLU A 130 9.26 -4.57 -7.88
N ASP A 131 7.95 -4.41 -7.67
CA ASP A 131 7.43 -3.81 -6.44
C ASP A 131 7.69 -4.72 -5.23
N ALA A 132 7.56 -6.04 -5.39
CA ALA A 132 7.90 -7.00 -4.34
C ALA A 132 9.39 -6.92 -3.96
N GLU A 133 10.29 -6.91 -4.94
CA GLU A 133 11.73 -6.77 -4.70
C GLU A 133 12.07 -5.46 -3.99
N ILE A 134 11.50 -4.34 -4.42
CA ILE A 134 11.73 -3.05 -3.77
C ILE A 134 11.22 -3.09 -2.32
N ARG A 135 10.04 -3.67 -2.06
CA ARG A 135 9.51 -3.76 -0.69
C ARG A 135 10.40 -4.59 0.22
N LEU A 136 10.92 -5.72 -0.27
CA LEU A 136 11.84 -6.54 0.50
C LEU A 136 13.15 -5.80 0.80
N ARG A 137 13.66 -5.00 -0.15
CA ARG A 137 14.83 -4.16 0.08
C ARG A 137 14.54 -3.03 1.07
N ASP A 138 13.37 -2.40 0.96
CA ASP A 138 12.88 -1.37 1.87
C ASP A 138 12.82 -1.86 3.33
N LEU A 139 12.57 -3.16 3.54
CA LEU A 139 12.54 -3.82 4.84
C LEU A 139 13.88 -4.42 5.28
N GLY A 140 14.86 -4.49 4.38
CA GLY A 140 16.18 -5.07 4.67
C GLY A 140 16.25 -6.60 4.55
N GLU A 141 15.21 -7.24 3.98
CA GLU A 141 15.18 -8.68 3.69
C GLU A 141 16.19 -9.06 2.60
N ILE A 142 16.46 -8.12 1.70
CA ILE A 142 17.37 -8.31 0.56
C ILE A 142 18.26 -7.07 0.39
N LYS A 143 19.45 -7.27 -0.19
CA LYS A 143 20.44 -6.21 -0.40
C LYS A 143 20.24 -5.46 -1.72
#